data_AF-A0A7X0AFB6-F1
#
_entry.id   AF-A0A7X0AFB6-F1
#
_cell.length_a   1.000
_cell.length_b   1.000
_cell.length_c   1.000
_cell.angle_alpha   90.00
_cell.angle_beta   90.00
_cell.angle_gamma   90.00
#
_symmetry.space_group_name_H-M   'P 1'
#
loop_
_entity.id
_entity.type
_entity.pdbx_description
1 polymer ?
#
loop_
_entity_poly.entity_id
_entity_poly.type
_entity_poly.pdbx_seq_one_letter_code
_entity_poly.pdbx_strand_id
1 'polypeptide(L)'
;METNVNNEASRAIDHSIRAADGLYSLHTLLDHLQGGGEGRIVGAGLARLGPDHLAAIYQGAEAQANECLRGLAAILQVLTFTTRHLGKEVPVHVVQDISAHLQGQTQALECWNTLADHAAYLLNEPLIARDLAGHYADKEEDVQ
;
A
#
# COMPACT_ATOMS: atom_id res chain seq x y z
N MET A 1 -8.38 8.36 30.84
CA MET A 1 -8.59 9.49 29.92
C MET A 1 -7.90 9.16 28.59
N GLU A 2 -8.20 7.99 28.00
CA GLU A 2 -7.44 7.39 26.88
C GLU A 2 -8.33 7.10 25.66
N THR A 3 -9.65 7.28 25.79
CA THR A 3 -10.65 6.96 24.76
C THR A 3 -10.80 8.02 23.68
N ASN A 4 -10.24 9.22 23.87
CA ASN A 4 -10.45 10.33 22.95
C ASN A 4 -9.44 10.35 21.79
N VAL A 5 -8.18 10.00 22.06
CA VAL A 5 -7.09 9.96 21.06
C VAL A 5 -7.30 8.84 20.04
N ASN A 6 -7.81 7.70 20.50
CA ASN A 6 -8.11 6.56 19.63
C ASN A 6 -9.26 6.87 18.64
N ASN A 7 -10.20 7.71 19.04
CA ASN A 7 -11.31 8.15 18.18
C ASN A 7 -10.86 9.18 17.13
N GLU A 8 -9.88 10.04 17.45
CA GLU A 8 -9.35 11.04 16.51
C GLU A 8 -8.45 10.40 15.46
N ALA A 9 -7.59 9.45 15.85
CA ALA A 9 -6.78 8.67 14.90
C ALA A 9 -7.68 7.86 13.95
N SER A 10 -8.69 7.17 14.47
CA SER A 10 -9.66 6.41 13.68
C SER A 10 -10.46 7.31 12.72
N ARG A 11 -10.84 8.53 13.14
CA ARG A 11 -11.46 9.53 12.27
C ARG A 11 -10.52 10.09 11.20
N ALA A 12 -9.24 10.28 11.50
CA ALA A 12 -8.25 10.75 10.53
C ALA A 12 -7.99 9.71 9.44
N ILE A 13 -8.04 8.43 9.79
CA ILE A 13 -7.93 7.31 8.84
C ILE A 13 -9.21 7.17 8.03
N ASP A 14 -10.39 7.21 8.65
CA ASP A 14 -11.68 7.22 7.93
C ASP A 14 -11.79 8.42 6.99
N HIS A 15 -11.28 9.58 7.39
CA HIS A 15 -11.21 10.78 6.56
C HIS A 15 -10.20 10.60 5.41
N SER A 16 -9.06 9.96 5.64
CA SER A 16 -8.07 9.65 4.60
C SER A 16 -8.56 8.60 3.61
N ILE A 17 -9.30 7.59 4.08
CA ILE A 17 -9.96 6.57 3.26
C ILE A 17 -11.09 7.20 2.43
N ARG A 18 -11.91 8.08 3.01
CA ARG A 18 -12.96 8.81 2.26
C ARG A 18 -12.41 9.89 1.33
N ALA A 19 -11.23 10.44 1.62
CA ALA A 19 -10.53 11.37 0.71
C ALA A 19 -9.85 10.63 -0.48
N ALA A 20 -9.57 9.34 -0.32
CA ALA A 20 -9.09 8.47 -1.41
C ALA A 20 -10.16 8.25 -2.50
N ASP A 21 -11.45 8.47 -2.20
CA ASP A 21 -12.53 8.46 -3.20
C ASP A 21 -12.50 9.67 -4.16
N GLY A 22 -11.58 10.64 -3.99
CA GLY A 22 -11.61 11.85 -4.82
C GLY A 22 -10.30 12.56 -5.15
N LEU A 23 -9.22 12.45 -4.36
CA LEU A 23 -8.05 13.34 -4.59
C LEU A 23 -6.66 12.80 -4.23
N TYR A 24 -6.51 11.57 -3.76
CA TYR A 24 -5.19 10.99 -3.48
C TYR A 24 -4.96 9.72 -4.28
N SER A 25 -3.86 9.68 -5.06
CA SER A 25 -3.45 8.43 -5.70
C SER A 25 -3.18 7.40 -4.62
N LEU A 26 -3.52 6.13 -4.86
CA LEU A 26 -3.17 5.01 -3.97
C LEU A 26 -1.70 5.08 -3.52
N HIS A 27 -0.81 5.52 -4.40
CA HIS A 27 0.59 5.77 -4.10
C HIS A 27 0.81 6.79 -2.99
N THR A 28 0.04 7.88 -2.97
CA THR A 28 0.14 8.91 -1.93
C THR A 28 -0.37 8.41 -0.57
N LEU A 29 -1.41 7.59 -0.56
CA LEU A 29 -1.93 6.96 0.66
C LEU A 29 -0.97 5.89 1.19
N LEU A 30 -0.41 5.08 0.30
CA LEU A 30 0.62 4.09 0.65
C LEU A 30 1.89 4.76 1.16
N ASP A 31 2.35 5.83 0.49
CA ASP A 31 3.49 6.63 0.92
C ASP A 31 3.23 7.20 2.32
N HIS A 32 2.05 7.78 2.58
CA HIS A 32 1.68 8.25 3.92
C HIS A 32 1.67 7.14 4.99
N LEU A 33 1.11 5.97 4.69
CA LEU A 33 1.10 4.83 5.61
C LEU A 33 2.51 4.30 5.88
N GLN A 34 3.37 4.36 4.87
CA GLN A 34 4.80 4.03 4.93
C GLN A 34 5.67 5.18 5.45
N GLY A 35 5.09 6.27 5.95
CA GLY A 35 5.83 7.35 6.59
C GLY A 35 6.01 8.60 5.73
N GLY A 36 5.87 8.56 4.41
CA GLY A 36 5.88 9.73 3.53
C GLY A 36 7.24 10.38 3.38
N GLY A 37 7.92 10.10 2.26
CA GLY A 37 9.13 10.80 1.81
C GLY A 37 10.42 10.57 2.62
N GLU A 38 11.56 10.94 2.01
CA GLU A 38 12.92 10.73 2.54
C GLU A 38 13.07 11.22 4.00
N GLY A 39 13.21 10.28 4.93
CA GLY A 39 13.59 10.55 6.31
C GLY A 39 12.56 10.20 7.38
N ARG A 40 11.36 9.73 7.03
CA ARG A 40 10.40 9.17 8.00
C ARG A 40 10.52 7.64 8.06
N ILE A 41 10.52 7.08 9.28
CA ILE A 41 10.67 5.64 9.52
C ILE A 41 9.44 4.94 8.94
N VAL A 42 9.70 3.92 8.13
CA VAL A 42 8.66 3.17 7.46
C VAL A 42 7.73 2.50 8.48
N GLY A 43 6.42 2.71 8.32
CA GLY A 43 5.41 2.12 9.20
C GLY A 43 5.02 2.96 10.43
N ALA A 44 5.51 4.21 10.56
CA ALA A 44 5.06 5.11 11.64
C ALA A 44 3.53 5.38 11.61
N GLY A 45 2.94 5.48 10.42
CA GLY A 45 1.49 5.61 10.25
C GLY A 45 0.73 4.34 10.67
N LEU A 46 1.31 3.16 10.40
CA LEU A 46 0.75 1.88 10.79
C LEU A 46 0.87 1.63 12.30
N ALA A 47 1.96 2.05 12.94
CA ALA A 47 2.22 1.82 14.36
C ALA A 47 1.15 2.44 15.28
N ARG A 48 0.47 3.51 14.82
CA ARG A 48 -0.65 4.15 15.52
C ARG A 48 -1.95 3.33 15.48
N LEU A 49 -2.00 2.29 14.65
CA LEU A 49 -3.19 1.47 14.47
C LEU A 49 -3.29 0.38 15.52
N GLY A 50 -4.52 0.14 15.97
CA GLY A 50 -4.82 -1.04 16.79
C GLY A 50 -4.63 -2.36 16.00
N PRO A 51 -4.48 -3.48 16.72
CA PRO A 51 -4.22 -4.79 16.11
C PRO A 51 -5.28 -5.22 15.08
N ASP A 52 -6.56 -4.92 15.32
CA ASP A 52 -7.63 -5.26 14.37
C ASP A 52 -7.45 -4.56 13.02
N HIS A 53 -7.03 -3.30 13.03
CA HIS A 53 -6.78 -2.52 11.81
C HIS A 53 -5.52 -3.00 11.10
N LEU A 54 -4.45 -3.32 11.84
CA LEU A 54 -3.24 -3.90 11.26
C LEU A 54 -3.53 -5.25 10.59
N ALA A 55 -4.36 -6.09 11.22
CA ALA A 55 -4.78 -7.37 10.64
C ALA A 55 -5.58 -7.19 9.35
N ALA A 56 -6.51 -6.22 9.34
CA ALA A 56 -7.27 -5.89 8.14
C ALA A 56 -6.38 -5.35 7.00
N ILE A 57 -5.40 -4.50 7.32
CA ILE A 57 -4.44 -3.97 6.34
C ILE A 57 -3.57 -5.09 5.78
N TYR A 58 -3.04 -5.96 6.63
CA TYR A 58 -2.25 -7.12 6.22
C TYR A 58 -3.02 -7.99 5.22
N GLN A 59 -4.24 -8.43 5.59
CA GLN A 59 -5.07 -9.28 4.74
C GLN A 59 -5.48 -8.58 3.43
N GLY A 60 -5.83 -7.30 3.52
CA GLY A 60 -6.19 -6.49 2.34
C GLY A 60 -5.01 -6.33 1.38
N ALA A 61 -3.82 -6.04 1.91
CA ALA A 61 -2.60 -5.90 1.14
C ALA A 61 -2.20 -7.22 0.45
N GLU A 62 -2.28 -8.36 1.16
CA GLU A 62 -2.06 -9.67 0.55
C GLU A 62 -3.08 -9.99 -0.55
N ALA A 63 -4.35 -9.66 -0.34
CA ALA A 63 -5.39 -9.86 -1.36
C ALA A 63 -5.11 -9.04 -2.62
N GLN A 64 -4.67 -7.78 -2.47
CA GLN A 64 -4.33 -6.92 -3.59
C GLN A 64 -3.04 -7.35 -4.31
N ALA A 65 -2.01 -7.77 -3.55
CA ALA A 65 -0.80 -8.36 -4.13
C ALA A 65 -1.13 -9.59 -4.99
N ASN A 66 -2.01 -10.46 -4.49
CA ASN A 66 -2.48 -11.62 -5.25
C ASN A 66 -3.26 -11.22 -6.51
N GLU A 67 -4.03 -10.14 -6.47
CA GLU A 67 -4.74 -9.65 -7.65
C GLU A 67 -3.78 -9.06 -8.70
N CYS A 68 -2.75 -8.32 -8.29
CA CYS A 68 -1.68 -7.87 -9.18
C CYS A 68 -0.97 -9.05 -9.86
N LEU A 69 -0.67 -10.13 -9.12
CA LEU A 69 -0.08 -11.35 -9.68
C LEU A 69 -0.99 -12.02 -10.72
N ARG A 70 -2.31 -12.08 -10.46
CA ARG A 70 -3.28 -12.58 -11.44
C ARG A 70 -3.33 -11.72 -12.69
N GLY A 71 -3.31 -10.39 -12.53
CA GLY A 71 -3.25 -9.44 -13.63
C GLY A 71 -2.01 -9.65 -14.51
N LEU A 72 -0.83 -9.77 -13.91
CA LEU A 72 0.42 -10.09 -14.60
C LEU A 72 0.33 -11.42 -15.36
N ALA A 73 -0.19 -12.47 -14.73
CA ALA A 73 -0.38 -13.77 -15.36
C ALA A 73 -1.33 -13.70 -16.56
N ALA A 74 -2.43 -12.95 -16.45
CA ALA A 74 -3.39 -12.76 -17.54
C ALA A 74 -2.75 -12.02 -18.74
N ILE A 75 -1.98 -10.96 -18.49
CA ILE A 75 -1.27 -10.23 -19.54
C ILE A 75 -0.29 -11.16 -20.28
N LEU A 76 0.48 -11.96 -19.54
CA LEU A 76 1.41 -12.92 -20.13
C LEU A 76 0.70 -14.00 -20.97
N GLN A 77 -0.47 -14.47 -20.53
CA GLN A 77 -1.28 -15.41 -21.30
C GLN A 77 -1.77 -14.79 -22.62
N VAL A 78 -2.26 -13.55 -22.60
CA VAL A 78 -2.70 -12.84 -23.80
C VAL A 78 -1.54 -12.63 -24.78
N LEU A 79 -0.37 -12.23 -24.29
CA LEU A 79 0.85 -12.11 -25.12
C LEU A 79 1.24 -13.45 -25.76
N THR A 80 1.22 -14.52 -24.97
CA THR A 80 1.54 -15.87 -25.44
C THR A 80 0.55 -16.34 -26.51
N PHE A 81 -0.74 -16.08 -26.32
CA PHE A 81 -1.77 -16.41 -27.30
C PHE A 81 -1.58 -15.61 -28.60
N THR A 82 -1.36 -14.30 -28.47
CA THR A 82 -1.20 -13.37 -29.60
C THR A 82 0.00 -13.76 -30.45
N THR A 83 1.15 -14.03 -29.83
CA THR A 83 2.38 -14.44 -30.53
C THR A 83 2.27 -15.79 -31.21
N ARG A 84 1.53 -16.75 -30.63
CA ARG A 84 1.36 -18.10 -31.21
C ARG A 84 0.34 -18.18 -32.35
N HIS A 85 -0.75 -17.41 -32.26
CA HIS A 85 -1.92 -17.64 -33.13
C HIS A 85 -2.15 -16.56 -34.17
N LEU A 86 -1.71 -15.32 -33.95
CA LEU A 86 -1.99 -14.24 -34.89
C LEU A 86 -0.96 -14.12 -36.00
N GLY A 87 0.25 -14.69 -35.83
CA GLY A 87 1.29 -14.74 -36.88
C GLY A 87 1.67 -13.38 -37.48
N LYS A 88 1.25 -12.29 -36.82
CA LYS A 88 1.40 -10.90 -37.26
C LYS A 88 2.32 -10.20 -36.28
N GLU A 89 3.14 -9.29 -36.81
CA GLU A 89 3.92 -8.37 -36.00
C GLU A 89 2.98 -7.58 -35.07
N VAL A 90 3.25 -7.63 -33.77
CA VAL A 90 2.55 -6.81 -32.79
C VAL A 90 3.03 -5.36 -32.96
N PRO A 91 2.14 -4.38 -33.16
CA PRO A 91 2.56 -2.99 -33.31
C PRO A 91 3.38 -2.53 -32.10
N VAL A 92 4.45 -1.76 -32.33
CA VAL A 92 5.37 -1.31 -31.27
C VAL A 92 4.65 -0.57 -30.14
N HIS A 93 3.65 0.25 -30.46
CA HIS A 93 2.87 0.98 -29.43
C HIS A 93 2.11 0.02 -28.49
N VAL A 94 1.56 -1.09 -29.01
CA VAL A 94 0.89 -2.11 -28.18
C VAL A 94 1.90 -2.78 -27.25
N VAL A 95 3.13 -3.05 -27.73
CA VAL A 95 4.20 -3.58 -26.88
C VAL A 95 4.56 -2.59 -25.78
N GLN A 96 4.68 -1.30 -26.10
CA GLN A 96 4.97 -0.24 -25.13
C GLN A 96 3.87 -0.12 -24.07
N ASP A 97 2.60 -0.14 -24.46
CA ASP A 97 1.46 -0.08 -23.55
C ASP A 97 1.44 -1.29 -22.60
N ILE A 98 1.70 -2.49 -23.13
CA ILE A 98 1.78 -3.71 -22.33
C ILE A 98 2.97 -3.65 -21.36
N SER A 99 4.14 -3.19 -21.81
CA SER A 99 5.31 -3.01 -20.95
C SER A 99 5.04 -2.01 -19.83
N ALA A 100 4.39 -0.88 -20.12
CA ALA A 100 4.01 0.10 -19.12
C ALA A 100 3.02 -0.50 -18.10
N HIS A 101 2.04 -1.29 -18.54
CA HIS A 101 1.11 -1.97 -17.64
C HIS A 101 1.78 -3.04 -16.79
N LEU A 102 2.70 -3.84 -17.35
CA LEU A 102 3.49 -4.83 -16.59
C LEU A 102 4.34 -4.14 -15.52
N GLN A 103 4.98 -3.02 -15.85
CA GLN A 103 5.75 -2.23 -14.90
C GLN A 103 4.87 -1.70 -13.77
N GLY A 104 3.72 -1.09 -14.11
CA GLY A 104 2.79 -0.57 -13.11
C GLY A 104 2.24 -1.65 -12.17
N GLN A 105 1.92 -2.84 -12.70
CA GLN A 105 1.45 -3.97 -11.89
C GLN A 105 2.55 -4.56 -11.00
N THR A 106 3.79 -4.62 -11.48
CA THR A 106 4.94 -5.08 -10.68
C THR A 106 5.23 -4.11 -9.54
N GLN A 107 5.25 -2.81 -9.82
CA GLN A 107 5.45 -1.79 -8.79
C GLN A 107 4.32 -1.82 -7.74
N ALA A 108 3.07 -1.96 -8.18
CA ALA A 108 1.94 -2.09 -7.26
C ALA A 108 2.08 -3.34 -6.37
N LEU A 109 2.48 -4.47 -6.93
CA LEU A 109 2.74 -5.71 -6.19
C LEU A 109 3.81 -5.51 -5.10
N GLU A 110 4.93 -4.85 -5.42
CA GLU A 110 5.98 -4.53 -4.45
C GLU A 110 5.47 -3.65 -3.31
N CYS A 111 4.68 -2.61 -3.64
CA CYS A 111 4.08 -1.74 -2.64
C CYS A 111 3.13 -2.50 -1.71
N TRP A 112 2.27 -3.37 -2.27
CA TRP A 112 1.33 -4.16 -1.49
C TRP A 112 2.03 -5.18 -0.59
N ASN A 113 3.04 -5.89 -1.08
CA ASN A 113 3.83 -6.80 -0.26
C ASN A 113 4.53 -6.06 0.88
N THR A 114 5.14 -4.91 0.59
CA THR A 114 5.80 -4.08 1.60
C THR A 114 4.81 -3.61 2.68
N LEU A 115 3.59 -3.23 2.30
CA LEU A 115 2.54 -2.87 3.26
C LEU A 115 2.13 -4.06 4.13
N ALA A 116 1.96 -5.24 3.52
CA ALA A 116 1.63 -6.47 4.23
C ALA A 116 2.73 -6.83 5.24
N ASP A 117 3.99 -6.78 4.84
CA ASP A 117 5.15 -7.09 5.68
C ASP A 117 5.23 -6.15 6.89
N HIS A 118 5.04 -4.84 6.69
CA HIS A 118 5.05 -3.89 7.80
C HIS A 118 3.87 -4.08 8.75
N ALA A 119 2.67 -4.34 8.23
CA ALA A 119 1.51 -4.61 9.07
C ALA A 119 1.70 -5.90 9.88
N ALA A 120 2.18 -6.97 9.25
CA ALA A 120 2.49 -8.24 9.91
C ALA A 120 3.59 -8.09 10.97
N TYR A 121 4.65 -7.33 10.68
CA TYR A 121 5.71 -7.06 11.64
C TYR A 121 5.18 -6.37 12.89
N LEU A 122 4.39 -5.29 12.74
CA LEU A 122 3.83 -4.54 13.85
C LEU A 122 2.78 -5.31 14.66
N LEU A 123 2.05 -6.24 14.01
CA LEU A 123 1.17 -7.19 14.70
C LEU A 123 1.92 -8.14 15.62
N ASN A 124 3.07 -8.64 15.15
CA ASN A 124 3.88 -9.61 15.89
C ASN A 124 4.77 -8.95 16.95
N GLU A 125 5.08 -7.66 16.79
CA GLU A 125 5.96 -6.90 17.68
C GLU A 125 5.22 -5.69 18.33
N PRO A 126 4.26 -5.93 19.25
CA PRO A 126 3.41 -4.88 19.80
C PRO A 126 4.17 -3.85 20.65
N LEU A 127 5.32 -4.22 21.22
CA LEU A 127 6.20 -3.29 21.93
C LEU A 127 6.82 -2.28 20.96
N ILE A 128 7.27 -2.75 19.79
CA ILE A 128 7.86 -1.90 18.74
C ILE A 128 6.79 -0.99 18.14
N ALA A 129 5.57 -1.51 17.93
CA ALA A 129 4.44 -0.70 17.49
C ALA A 129 4.12 0.43 18.48
N ARG A 130 4.10 0.14 19.78
CA ARG A 130 3.87 1.16 20.82
C ARG A 130 4.99 2.19 20.87
N ASP A 131 6.25 1.77 20.80
CA ASP A 131 7.40 2.67 20.85
C ASP A 131 7.46 3.59 19.62
N LEU A 132 7.17 3.04 18.42
CA LEU A 132 7.02 3.81 17.19
C LEU A 132 5.84 4.79 17.27
N ALA A 133 4.70 4.38 17.80
CA ALA A 133 3.54 5.26 17.97
C ALA A 133 3.85 6.43 18.91
N GLY A 134 4.56 6.17 20.02
CA GLY A 134 4.98 7.18 20.99
C GLY A 134 5.95 8.21 20.41
N HIS A 135 7.00 7.76 19.70
CA HIS A 135 8.00 8.65 19.11
C HIS A 135 7.47 9.64 18.06
N TYR A 136 6.29 9.40 17.50
CA TYR A 136 5.66 10.27 16.50
C TYR A 136 4.45 11.03 17.02
N ALA A 137 3.90 10.70 18.19
CA ALA A 137 2.96 11.57 18.89
C ALA A 137 3.64 12.89 19.32
N ASP A 138 4.89 12.80 19.79
CA ASP A 138 5.64 13.96 20.29
C ASP A 138 6.16 14.89 19.19
N LYS A 139 6.21 14.45 17.92
CA LYS A 139 6.76 15.24 16.80
C LYS A 139 5.73 16.05 16.02
N GLU A 140 4.44 15.88 16.29
CA GLU A 140 3.37 16.70 15.71
C GLU A 140 3.11 17.99 16.50
N GLU A 141 3.61 18.11 17.74
CA GLU A 141 3.45 19.32 18.57
C GLU A 141 4.46 20.44 18.25
N ASP A 142 5.59 20.13 17.59
CA ASP A 142 6.65 21.10 17.28
C ASP A 142 6.50 21.80 15.91
N VAL A 143 5.37 21.59 15.21
CA VAL A 143 5.07 22.24 13.93
C VAL A 143 3.76 23.04 14.05
N GLN A 144 3.79 24.12 14.84
CA GLN A 144 2.79 25.20 14.82
C GLN A 144 3.46 26.57 14.69
#